data_AF-A0A935NJS7-F1
#
_entry.id   AF-A0A935NJS7-F1
#
_cell.length_a   1.000
_cell.length_b   1.000
_cell.length_c   1.000
_cell.angle_alpha   90.00
_cell.angle_beta   90.00
_cell.angle_gamma   90.00
#
_symmetry.space_group_name_H-M   'P 1'
#
loop_
_entity.id
_entity.type
_entity.pdbx_description
1 polymer ?
#
loop_
_entity_poly.entity_id
_entity_poly.type
_entity_poly.pdbx_seq_one_letter_code
_entity_poly.pdbx_strand_id
1 'polypeptide(L)'
;MPDSLKFETLKIKRTVYGGGGISPDIFVSIDTSDISTYYRELSNQNIFNTYVLEQMDAKRDEWHTSFADFNTYKANFNIGLKMMDDFVNFAEKEGVKKDEAGLAQSQKLIEMRLKSLIARYLFNFEAYYQIVNEYNEPYLKALEVLKDDKIFSEMKLE
;
A
#
# COMPACT_ATOMS: atom_id res chain seq x y z
N MET A 1 -21.26 29.06 -14.71
CA MET A 1 -21.05 27.78 -15.42
C MET A 1 -22.20 27.61 -16.42
N PRO A 2 -21.96 27.21 -17.68
CA PRO A 2 -23.03 27.05 -18.67
C PRO A 2 -23.92 25.84 -18.36
N ASP A 3 -25.24 25.98 -18.52
CA ASP A 3 -26.24 24.94 -18.20
C ASP A 3 -26.16 23.69 -19.08
N SER A 4 -25.50 23.76 -20.24
CA SER A 4 -25.39 22.67 -21.22
C SER A 4 -24.52 21.48 -20.75
N LEU A 5 -23.87 21.58 -19.60
CA LEU A 5 -22.99 20.54 -19.06
C LEU A 5 -23.67 19.72 -17.95
N LYS A 6 -24.89 20.03 -17.52
CA LYS A 6 -25.57 19.28 -16.45
C LYS A 6 -26.30 18.07 -17.01
N PHE A 7 -26.06 16.90 -16.43
CA PHE A 7 -26.79 15.65 -16.65
C PHE A 7 -27.30 15.12 -15.30
N GLU A 8 -28.24 14.18 -15.31
CA GLU A 8 -28.71 13.52 -14.09
C GLU A 8 -28.51 12.01 -14.15
N THR A 9 -28.12 11.41 -13.03
CA THR A 9 -28.04 9.95 -12.91
C THR A 9 -29.43 9.31 -12.96
N LEU A 10 -29.51 8.07 -13.47
CA LEU A 10 -30.79 7.44 -13.79
C LEU A 10 -31.65 7.11 -12.56
N LYS A 11 -31.03 6.71 -11.44
CA LYS A 11 -31.72 6.27 -10.21
C LYS A 11 -32.07 7.45 -9.30
N ILE A 12 -31.05 8.09 -8.73
CA ILE A 12 -31.18 9.14 -7.70
C ILE A 12 -31.31 10.57 -8.24
N LYS A 13 -31.29 10.74 -9.57
CA LYS A 13 -31.38 12.04 -10.23
C LYS A 13 -30.31 13.04 -9.75
N ARG A 14 -29.13 12.53 -9.44
CA ARG A 14 -28.01 13.36 -9.00
C ARG A 14 -27.49 14.15 -10.18
N THR A 15 -27.41 15.47 -10.05
CA THR A 15 -26.79 16.32 -11.07
C THR A 15 -25.28 16.03 -11.15
N VAL A 16 -24.84 15.64 -12.34
CA VAL A 16 -23.43 15.44 -12.70
C VAL A 16 -23.08 16.37 -13.85
N TYR A 17 -21.81 16.74 -13.98
CA TYR A 17 -21.36 17.67 -15.00
C TYR A 17 -20.53 16.96 -16.07
N GLY A 18 -20.91 17.08 -17.34
CA GLY A 18 -20.14 16.60 -18.48
C GLY A 18 -18.99 17.53 -18.84
N GLY A 19 -17.94 17.00 -19.48
CA GLY A 19 -16.81 17.77 -19.97
C GLY A 19 -15.74 18.16 -18.92
N GLY A 20 -15.90 17.73 -17.66
CA GLY A 20 -14.89 17.83 -16.59
C GLY A 20 -14.39 16.46 -16.14
N GLY A 21 -13.30 16.42 -15.36
CA GLY A 21 -12.80 15.19 -14.73
C GLY A 21 -13.77 14.63 -13.68
N ILE A 22 -13.67 13.34 -13.40
CA ILE A 22 -14.48 12.67 -12.35
C ILE A 22 -14.05 13.21 -10.99
N SER A 23 -14.93 13.96 -10.32
CA SER A 23 -14.73 14.43 -8.95
C SER A 23 -15.22 13.38 -7.96
N PRO A 24 -14.43 13.05 -6.91
CA PRO A 24 -14.85 12.07 -5.93
C PRO A 24 -15.94 12.62 -5.01
N ASP A 25 -16.74 11.70 -4.49
CA ASP A 25 -17.75 11.98 -3.44
C ASP A 25 -17.12 12.20 -2.08
N ILE A 26 -16.03 11.49 -1.81
CA ILE A 26 -15.23 11.60 -0.60
C ILE A 26 -13.82 11.94 -1.02
N PHE A 27 -13.38 13.14 -0.65
CA PHE A 27 -11.99 13.51 -0.83
C PHE A 27 -11.16 12.99 0.34
N VAL A 28 -10.23 12.07 0.05
CA VAL A 28 -9.19 11.63 0.98
C VAL A 28 -7.88 12.23 0.48
N SER A 29 -7.27 13.09 1.28
CA SER A 29 -5.98 13.72 0.92
C SER A 29 -4.88 12.67 0.92
N ILE A 30 -3.99 12.72 -0.07
CA ILE A 30 -2.78 11.89 -0.05
C ILE A 30 -1.84 12.39 1.05
N ASP A 31 -1.62 11.58 2.09
CA ASP A 31 -0.55 11.85 3.04
C ASP A 31 0.79 11.34 2.47
N THR A 32 1.76 12.24 2.41
CA THR A 32 3.11 11.95 1.94
C THR A 32 4.16 12.18 3.02
N SER A 33 3.76 12.41 4.28
CA SER A 33 4.65 12.65 5.42
C SER A 33 5.70 11.55 5.58
N ASP A 34 5.32 10.31 5.28
CA ASP A 34 6.15 9.14 5.51
C ASP A 34 7.11 8.85 4.34
N ILE A 35 7.01 9.59 3.22
CA ILE A 35 7.83 9.36 2.02
C ILE A 35 9.09 10.24 2.06
N SER A 36 10.16 9.72 2.68
CA SER A 36 11.47 10.35 2.71
C SER A 36 12.19 10.29 1.36
N THR A 37 13.25 11.09 1.21
CA THR A 37 14.17 10.98 0.06
C THR A 37 14.83 9.60 0.00
N TYR A 38 15.22 9.07 1.17
CA TYR A 38 15.81 7.74 1.30
C TYR A 38 14.89 6.63 0.76
N TYR A 39 13.60 6.65 1.12
CA TYR A 39 12.61 5.71 0.58
C TYR A 39 12.49 5.78 -0.94
N ARG A 40 12.48 7.00 -1.50
CA ARG A 40 12.41 7.19 -2.96
C ARG A 40 13.66 6.62 -3.64
N GLU A 41 14.83 6.82 -3.06
CA GLU A 41 16.08 6.28 -3.60
C GLU A 41 16.09 4.75 -3.59
N LEU A 42 15.71 4.13 -2.46
CA LEU A 42 15.52 2.67 -2.37
C LEU A 42 14.56 2.13 -3.45
N SER A 43 13.46 2.84 -3.71
CA SER A 43 12.48 2.44 -4.71
C SER A 43 13.00 2.64 -6.14
N ASN A 44 13.66 3.76 -6.43
CA ASN A 44 14.17 4.10 -7.75
C ASN A 44 15.28 3.14 -8.19
N GLN A 45 16.12 2.69 -7.24
CA GLN A 45 17.17 1.72 -7.48
C GLN A 45 16.69 0.26 -7.34
N ASN A 46 15.38 0.03 -7.19
CA ASN A 46 14.77 -1.30 -7.13
C ASN A 46 15.25 -2.18 -5.94
N ILE A 47 15.83 -1.58 -4.89
CA ILE A 47 16.45 -2.30 -3.76
C ILE A 47 15.47 -3.26 -3.09
N PHE A 48 14.21 -2.85 -2.92
CA PHE A 48 13.17 -3.69 -2.32
C PHE A 48 12.98 -5.03 -3.04
N ASN A 49 12.86 -5.01 -4.36
CA ASN A 49 12.59 -6.23 -5.12
C ASN A 49 13.83 -7.13 -5.16
N THR A 50 15.03 -6.54 -5.35
CA THR A 50 16.29 -7.29 -5.39
C THR A 50 16.58 -7.96 -4.04
N TYR A 51 16.46 -7.22 -2.93
CA TYR A 51 16.65 -7.77 -1.59
C TYR A 51 15.66 -8.92 -1.30
N VAL A 52 14.37 -8.71 -1.59
CA VAL A 52 13.36 -9.75 -1.34
C VAL A 52 13.64 -10.98 -2.19
N LEU A 53 14.05 -10.82 -3.45
CA LEU A 53 14.40 -11.96 -4.30
C LEU A 53 15.55 -12.79 -3.71
N GLU A 54 16.61 -12.13 -3.23
CA GLU A 54 17.74 -12.80 -2.58
C GLU A 54 17.32 -13.51 -1.27
N GLN A 55 16.45 -12.88 -0.47
CA GLN A 55 15.92 -13.51 0.73
C GLN A 55 15.04 -14.72 0.40
N MET A 56 14.23 -14.63 -0.65
CA MET A 56 13.42 -15.74 -1.12
C MET A 56 14.32 -16.89 -1.53
N ASP A 57 15.36 -16.66 -2.34
CA ASP A 57 16.28 -17.72 -2.76
C ASP A 57 16.96 -18.43 -1.57
N ALA A 58 17.31 -17.68 -0.51
CA ALA A 58 17.96 -18.23 0.67
C ALA A 58 17.03 -18.90 1.69
N LYS A 59 15.77 -18.43 1.83
CA LYS A 59 14.86 -18.80 2.93
C LYS A 59 13.53 -19.38 2.48
N ARG A 60 13.34 -19.64 1.18
CA ARG A 60 12.06 -20.06 0.60
C ARG A 60 11.43 -21.22 1.37
N ASP A 61 12.20 -22.28 1.60
CA ASP A 61 11.69 -23.52 2.19
C ASP A 61 11.33 -23.34 3.67
N GLU A 62 12.13 -22.55 4.41
CA GLU A 62 11.86 -22.19 5.80
C GLU A 62 10.54 -21.43 5.92
N TRP A 63 10.35 -20.40 5.09
CA TRP A 63 9.14 -19.58 5.13
C TRP A 63 7.91 -20.30 4.60
N HIS A 64 8.05 -21.16 3.58
CA HIS A 64 6.96 -22.00 3.12
C HIS A 64 6.48 -22.96 4.21
N THR A 65 7.41 -23.50 4.99
CA THR A 65 7.08 -24.41 6.10
C THR A 65 6.48 -23.67 7.29
N SER A 66 7.03 -22.49 7.61
CA SER A 66 6.58 -21.69 8.76
C SER A 66 5.23 -21.01 8.52
N PHE A 67 4.87 -20.73 7.27
CA PHE A 67 3.65 -20.03 6.89
C PHE A 67 2.86 -20.82 5.85
N ALA A 68 2.11 -21.83 6.33
CA ALA A 68 1.32 -22.71 5.48
C ALA A 68 0.22 -21.99 4.68
N ASP A 69 -0.30 -20.88 5.20
CA ASP A 69 -1.32 -20.07 4.55
C ASP A 69 -1.09 -18.57 4.76
N PHE A 70 -1.74 -17.78 3.90
CA PHE A 70 -1.58 -16.32 3.89
C PHE A 70 -2.10 -15.65 5.17
N ASN A 71 -3.17 -16.15 5.80
CA ASN A 71 -3.69 -15.51 7.02
C ASN A 71 -2.70 -15.69 8.17
N THR A 72 -2.10 -16.87 8.30
CA THR A 72 -1.03 -17.13 9.27
C THR A 72 0.18 -16.24 9.02
N TYR A 73 0.61 -16.07 7.76
CA TYR A 73 1.67 -15.13 7.40
C TYR A 73 1.30 -13.68 7.78
N LYS A 74 0.12 -13.24 7.36
CA LYS A 74 -0.34 -11.86 7.55
C LYS A 74 -0.35 -11.48 9.03
N ALA A 75 -0.83 -12.36 9.90
CA ALA A 75 -0.91 -12.15 11.34
C ALA A 75 0.45 -12.19 12.05
N ASN A 76 1.34 -13.12 11.65
CA ASN A 76 2.51 -13.46 12.47
C ASN A 76 3.85 -12.98 11.88
N PHE A 77 3.94 -12.74 10.58
CA PHE A 77 5.18 -12.28 9.95
C PHE A 77 5.37 -10.79 10.14
N ASN A 78 6.51 -10.40 10.70
CA ASN A 78 6.90 -9.01 10.91
C ASN A 78 8.35 -8.81 10.48
N ILE A 79 8.64 -7.63 9.93
CA ILE A 79 10.01 -7.24 9.59
C ILE A 79 10.72 -6.89 10.91
N GLY A 80 11.44 -7.86 11.47
CA GLY A 80 12.19 -7.67 12.70
C GLY A 80 13.43 -6.78 12.49
N LEU A 81 13.99 -6.28 13.59
CA LEU A 81 15.19 -5.41 13.59
C LEU A 81 16.33 -5.99 12.75
N LYS A 82 16.62 -7.29 12.92
CA LYS A 82 17.67 -7.96 12.14
C LYS A 82 17.42 -7.89 10.63
N MET A 83 16.19 -8.11 10.18
CA MET A 83 15.87 -8.07 8.75
C MET A 83 15.96 -6.63 8.23
N MET A 84 15.57 -5.65 9.03
CA MET A 84 15.73 -4.24 8.69
C MET A 84 17.21 -3.85 8.56
N ASP A 85 18.05 -4.27 9.51
CA ASP A 85 19.50 -4.04 9.47
C ASP A 85 20.13 -4.73 8.26
N ASP A 86 19.76 -5.98 7.98
CA ASP A 86 20.21 -6.73 6.80
C ASP A 86 19.80 -6.01 5.50
N PHE A 87 18.57 -5.46 5.43
CA PHE A 87 18.09 -4.68 4.29
C PHE A 87 18.85 -3.38 4.08
N VAL A 88 19.11 -2.62 5.16
CA VAL A 88 19.89 -1.38 5.09
C VAL A 88 21.33 -1.67 4.65
N ASN A 89 21.96 -2.70 5.23
CA ASN A 89 23.30 -3.12 4.83
C ASN A 89 23.35 -3.56 3.36
N PHE A 90 22.30 -4.23 2.87
CA PHE A 90 22.16 -4.58 1.46
C PHE A 90 22.04 -3.33 0.58
N ALA A 91 21.19 -2.37 0.96
CA ALA A 91 21.02 -1.11 0.24
C ALA A 91 22.33 -0.33 0.13
N GLU A 92 23.12 -0.27 1.20
CA GLU A 92 24.43 0.40 1.21
C GLU A 92 25.42 -0.26 0.24
N LYS A 93 25.43 -1.60 0.16
CA LYS A 93 26.27 -2.33 -0.80
C LYS A 93 25.88 -2.07 -2.25
N GLU A 94 24.59 -1.92 -2.51
CA GLU A 94 24.04 -1.58 -3.83
C GLU A 94 24.17 -0.09 -4.17
N GLY A 95 24.71 0.72 -3.26
CA GLY A 95 25.06 2.12 -3.50
C GLY A 95 24.09 3.16 -2.94
N VAL A 96 23.04 2.74 -2.22
CA VAL A 96 22.13 3.65 -1.49
C VAL A 96 22.70 3.90 -0.09
N LYS A 97 23.28 5.09 0.13
CA LYS A 97 23.86 5.45 1.42
C LYS A 97 22.78 5.48 2.51
N LYS A 98 23.10 4.93 3.69
CA LYS A 98 22.20 4.98 4.84
C LYS A 98 21.90 6.42 5.23
N ASP A 99 20.61 6.72 5.35
CA ASP A 99 20.08 7.96 5.93
C ASP A 99 19.21 7.57 7.13
N GLU A 100 19.70 7.80 8.35
CA GLU A 100 19.00 7.41 9.58
C GLU A 100 17.70 8.19 9.77
N ALA A 101 17.66 9.47 9.40
CA ALA A 101 16.46 10.29 9.52
C ALA A 101 15.40 9.85 8.49
N GLY A 102 15.82 9.63 7.24
CA GLY A 102 14.95 9.13 6.19
C GLY A 102 14.45 7.71 6.45
N LEU A 103 15.29 6.84 7.01
CA LEU A 103 14.93 5.50 7.46
C LEU A 103 13.87 5.56 8.56
N ALA A 104 14.08 6.38 9.60
CA ALA A 104 13.13 6.53 10.70
C ALA A 104 11.79 7.12 10.22
N GLN A 105 11.82 8.11 9.33
CA GLN A 105 10.63 8.71 8.72
C GLN A 105 9.82 7.69 7.93
N SER A 106 10.48 6.83 7.16
CA SER A 106 9.82 5.88 6.24
C SER A 106 9.76 4.45 6.74
N GLN A 107 10.10 4.19 8.01
CA GLN A 107 10.27 2.83 8.54
C GLN A 107 9.02 1.98 8.28
N LYS A 108 7.84 2.49 8.62
CA LYS A 108 6.56 1.77 8.41
C LYS A 108 6.31 1.45 6.94
N LEU A 109 6.62 2.38 6.04
CA LEU A 109 6.47 2.16 4.59
C LEU A 109 7.45 1.11 4.08
N ILE A 110 8.69 1.11 4.57
CA ILE A 110 9.71 0.12 4.23
C ILE A 110 9.27 -1.26 4.72
N GLU A 111 8.83 -1.37 5.97
CA GLU A 111 8.35 -2.63 6.56
C GLU A 111 7.16 -3.19 5.80
N MET A 112 6.14 -2.35 5.54
CA MET A 112 4.98 -2.72 4.73
C MET A 112 5.41 -3.17 3.32
N ARG A 113 6.35 -2.47 2.69
CA ARG A 113 6.81 -2.80 1.32
C ARG A 113 7.52 -4.14 1.29
N LEU A 114 8.41 -4.41 2.24
CA LEU A 114 9.10 -5.70 2.34
C LEU A 114 8.12 -6.83 2.65
N LYS A 115 7.25 -6.65 3.65
CA LYS A 115 6.24 -7.64 4.05
C LYS A 115 5.28 -7.97 2.91
N SER A 116 4.84 -6.97 2.14
CA SER A 116 3.95 -7.18 0.99
C SER A 116 4.65 -7.89 -0.16
N LEU A 117 5.90 -7.53 -0.47
CA LEU A 117 6.67 -8.22 -1.52
C LEU A 117 6.95 -9.67 -1.18
N ILE A 118 7.35 -9.98 0.06
CA ILE A 118 7.56 -11.37 0.50
C ILE A 118 6.25 -12.16 0.39
N ALA A 119 5.11 -11.57 0.79
CA ALA A 119 3.79 -12.20 0.61
C ALA A 119 3.49 -12.53 -0.84
N ARG A 120 3.88 -11.64 -1.77
CA ARG A 120 3.72 -11.87 -3.20
C ARG A 120 4.44 -13.12 -3.68
N TYR A 121 5.67 -13.30 -3.24
CA TYR A 121 6.51 -14.43 -3.66
C TYR A 121 6.14 -15.75 -3.00
N LEU A 122 5.66 -15.71 -1.75
CA LEU A 122 5.19 -16.91 -1.05
C LEU A 122 3.81 -17.37 -1.52
N PHE A 123 2.91 -16.44 -1.84
CA PHE A 123 1.52 -16.75 -2.14
C PHE A 123 1.12 -16.33 -3.55
N ASN A 124 0.82 -15.05 -3.77
CA ASN A 124 0.35 -14.52 -5.05
C ASN A 124 0.25 -12.97 -5.04
N PHE A 125 -0.19 -12.41 -6.16
CA PHE A 125 -0.36 -10.97 -6.31
C PHE A 125 -1.46 -10.39 -5.40
N GLU A 126 -2.51 -11.16 -5.10
CA GLU A 126 -3.60 -10.73 -4.23
C GLU A 126 -3.12 -10.54 -2.78
N ALA A 127 -2.26 -11.43 -2.30
CA ALA A 127 -1.64 -11.36 -0.98
C ALA A 127 -0.86 -10.05 -0.77
N TYR A 128 -0.19 -9.56 -1.82
CA TYR A 128 0.48 -8.25 -1.81
C TYR A 128 -0.50 -7.13 -1.47
N TYR A 129 -1.61 -7.02 -2.20
CA TYR A 129 -2.58 -5.94 -1.98
C TYR A 129 -3.32 -6.07 -0.68
N GLN A 130 -3.58 -7.29 -0.20
CA GLN A 130 -4.23 -7.50 1.11
C GLN A 130 -3.40 -6.99 2.28
N ILE A 131 -2.08 -6.83 2.11
CA ILE A 131 -1.19 -6.20 3.10
C ILE A 131 -1.12 -4.69 2.87
N VAL A 132 -0.89 -4.24 1.64
CA VAL A 132 -0.81 -2.80 1.32
C VAL A 132 -2.11 -2.08 1.68
N ASN A 133 -3.25 -2.72 1.45
CA ASN A 133 -4.56 -2.15 1.72
C ASN A 133 -4.84 -1.90 3.22
N GLU A 134 -4.08 -2.50 4.13
CA GLU A 134 -4.17 -2.18 5.57
C GLU A 134 -3.65 -0.79 5.92
N TYR A 135 -2.89 -0.18 5.00
CA TYR A 135 -2.28 1.14 5.15
C TYR A 135 -2.79 2.14 4.10
N ASN A 136 -3.71 1.72 3.24
CA ASN A 136 -4.25 2.57 2.17
C ASN A 136 -5.47 3.33 2.67
N GLU A 137 -5.29 4.60 3.03
CA GLU A 137 -6.36 5.44 3.58
C GLU A 137 -7.61 5.53 2.69
N PRO A 138 -7.51 5.81 1.36
CA PRO A 138 -8.68 5.76 0.48
C PRO A 138 -9.43 4.43 0.52
N TYR A 139 -8.70 3.31 0.54
CA TYR A 139 -9.31 1.98 0.61
C TYR A 139 -10.02 1.75 1.94
N LEU A 140 -9.38 2.10 3.05
CA LEU A 140 -9.96 1.98 4.39
C LEU A 140 -11.20 2.87 4.53
N LYS A 141 -11.16 4.08 3.98
CA LYS A 141 -12.31 4.98 3.98
C LYS A 141 -13.47 4.43 3.15
N ALA A 142 -13.19 3.83 1.99
CA ALA A 142 -14.20 3.16 1.19
C ALA A 142 -14.84 1.99 1.95
N LEU A 143 -14.04 1.16 2.63
CA LEU A 143 -14.56 0.07 3.46
C LEU A 143 -15.41 0.56 4.63
N GLU A 144 -15.01 1.66 5.28
CA GLU A 144 -15.78 2.28 6.35
C GLU A 144 -17.18 2.69 5.85
N VAL A 145 -17.22 3.43 4.73
CA VAL A 145 -18.46 3.94 4.13
C VAL A 145 -19.37 2.81 3.65
N LEU A 146 -18.80 1.77 3.03
CA LEU A 146 -19.57 0.62 2.56
C LEU A 146 -20.17 -0.23 3.69
N LYS A 147 -19.60 -0.16 4.90
CA LYS A 147 -20.10 -0.89 6.08
C LYS A 147 -21.11 -0.09 6.89
N ASP A 148 -21.21 1.22 6.64
CA ASP A 148 -22.15 2.11 7.32
C ASP A 148 -23.29 2.46 6.36
N ASP A 149 -24.39 1.71 6.45
CA ASP A 149 -25.60 1.91 5.64
C ASP A 149 -26.15 3.34 5.72
N LYS A 150 -25.91 4.05 6.84
CA LYS A 150 -26.36 5.42 7.03
C LYS A 150 -25.50 6.40 6.23
N ILE A 151 -24.18 6.28 6.30
CA ILE A 151 -23.28 7.11 5.48
C ILE A 151 -23.50 6.80 4.00
N PHE A 152 -23.62 5.52 3.64
CA PHE A 152 -23.83 5.09 2.26
C PHE A 152 -25.13 5.66 1.66
N SER A 153 -26.23 5.65 2.43
CA SER A 153 -27.52 6.19 2.00
C SER A 153 -27.58 7.72 2.00
N GLU A 154 -27.00 8.39 3.01
CA GLU A 154 -26.92 9.85 3.08
C GLU A 154 -26.10 10.46 1.93
N MET A 155 -25.08 9.74 1.47
CA MET A 155 -24.25 10.15 0.34
C MET A 155 -24.89 9.89 -1.04
N LYS A 156 -26.05 9.24 -1.08
CA LYS A 156 -26.77 8.86 -2.31
C LYS A 156 -25.82 8.18 -3.31
N LEU A 157 -25.13 7.13 -2.87
CA LEU A 157 -24.14 6.42 -3.69
C LEU A 157 -24.76 5.34 -4.62
N GLU A 158 -26.07 5.09 -4.53
CA GLU A 158 -26.84 4.25 -5.48
C GLU A 158 -28.26 4.76 -5.76
#